data_AF-A0A4Y8YS83-F1
#
_entry.id   AF-A0A4Y8YS83-F1
#
_cell.length_a   1.000
_cell.length_b   1.000
_cell.length_c   1.000
_cell.angle_alpha   90.00
_cell.angle_beta   90.00
_cell.angle_gamma   90.00
#
_symmetry.space_group_name_H-M   'P 1'
#
loop_
_entity.id
_entity.type
_entity.pdbx_description
1 polymer ?
#
loop_
_entity_poly.entity_id
_entity_poly.type
_entity_poly.pdbx_seq_one_letter_code
_entity_poly.pdbx_strand_id
1 'polypeptide(L)'
;MNRSQRSTPPFWDLVNSLAAPHTGILPAGDRWSEDCCFRIYPGLPSVRTAVAEAATAPGQPATHTVLVQGRRARTVAELTRSWGDALEFPSYYGQNMDAFDECFRDLLDIEEGGLGSRFGFGRPGRDVSRVVLTVMDADQLLTDDSLFGLAGLMGHLQRLYDEVRENGRASADLRLVLHPNHSDNVLSTLHRFT
;
A
#
# COMPACT_ATOMS: atom_id res chain seq x y z
N MET A 1 -32.60 2.34 -24.52
CA MET A 1 -31.13 2.36 -24.62
C MET A 1 -30.55 1.96 -23.27
N ASN A 2 -30.27 0.67 -23.09
CA ASN A 2 -29.65 0.15 -21.87
C ASN A 2 -28.14 0.44 -21.95
N ARG A 3 -27.63 1.44 -21.21
CA ARG A 3 -26.19 1.49 -20.91
C ARG A 3 -25.91 0.27 -20.05
N SER A 4 -25.34 -0.77 -20.64
CA SER A 4 -24.78 -1.90 -19.91
C SER A 4 -23.87 -1.30 -18.82
N GLN A 5 -24.27 -1.41 -17.55
CA GLN A 5 -23.40 -1.10 -16.42
C GLN A 5 -22.23 -2.08 -16.50
N ARG A 6 -21.16 -1.71 -17.19
CA ARG A 6 -19.91 -2.46 -17.11
C ARG A 6 -19.46 -2.36 -15.67
N SER A 7 -19.37 -3.50 -14.97
CA SER A 7 -18.77 -3.54 -13.65
C SER A 7 -17.38 -2.90 -13.72
N THR A 8 -17.08 -1.98 -12.81
CA THR A 8 -15.74 -1.40 -12.73
C THR A 8 -14.75 -2.55 -12.50
N PRO A 9 -13.68 -2.68 -13.31
CA PRO A 9 -12.71 -3.74 -13.10
C PRO A 9 -12.04 -3.58 -11.72
N PRO A 10 -11.66 -4.69 -11.07
CA PRO A 10 -10.81 -4.65 -9.88
C PRO A 10 -9.57 -3.75 -10.08
N PHE A 11 -9.09 -3.16 -9.00
CA PHE A 11 -7.96 -2.21 -9.05
C PHE A 11 -6.75 -2.82 -9.77
N TRP A 12 -6.38 -4.06 -9.42
CA TRP A 12 -5.22 -4.73 -10.01
C TRP A 12 -5.39 -5.02 -11.50
N ASP A 13 -6.60 -5.38 -11.93
CA ASP A 13 -6.90 -5.59 -13.36
C ASP A 13 -6.74 -4.29 -14.15
N LEU A 14 -7.16 -3.18 -13.57
CA LEU A 14 -7.01 -1.88 -14.19
C LEU A 14 -5.53 -1.47 -14.29
N VAL A 15 -4.75 -1.61 -13.21
CA VAL A 15 -3.30 -1.36 -13.24
C VAL A 15 -2.63 -2.23 -14.30
N ASN A 16 -2.95 -3.52 -14.35
CA ASN A 16 -2.37 -4.45 -15.32
C ASN A 16 -2.76 -4.08 -16.75
N SER A 17 -4.02 -3.71 -17.01
CA SER A 17 -4.48 -3.26 -18.32
C SER A 17 -3.77 -1.99 -18.78
N LEU A 18 -3.53 -1.05 -17.88
CA LEU A 18 -2.85 0.22 -18.18
C LEU A 18 -1.33 0.03 -18.34
N ALA A 19 -0.74 -0.91 -17.60
CA ALA A 19 0.69 -1.22 -17.66
C ALA A 19 1.06 -2.14 -18.84
N ALA A 20 0.16 -3.04 -19.27
CA ALA A 20 0.41 -4.07 -20.28
C ALA A 20 1.07 -3.57 -21.58
N PRO A 21 0.70 -2.40 -22.16
CA PRO A 21 1.35 -1.88 -23.36
C PRO A 21 2.84 -1.58 -23.18
N HIS A 22 3.31 -1.44 -21.93
CA HIS A 22 4.64 -0.91 -21.60
C HIS A 22 5.56 -1.91 -20.91
N THR A 23 5.03 -3.06 -20.48
CA THR A 23 5.79 -4.00 -19.65
C THR A 23 5.95 -5.38 -20.27
N GLY A 24 5.24 -5.69 -21.37
CA GLY A 24 5.28 -7.00 -22.02
C GLY A 24 4.90 -8.10 -21.03
N ILE A 25 3.60 -8.24 -20.72
CA ILE A 25 3.06 -9.20 -19.74
C ILE A 25 3.91 -9.20 -18.46
N LEU A 26 3.59 -8.32 -17.52
CA LEU A 26 3.95 -8.62 -16.14
C LEU A 26 3.38 -10.01 -15.88
N PRO A 27 4.16 -10.99 -15.41
CA PRO A 27 3.55 -12.18 -14.88
C PRO A 27 2.68 -11.64 -13.75
N ALA A 28 1.38 -11.52 -14.00
CA ALA A 28 0.40 -11.76 -12.98
C ALA A 28 0.77 -13.15 -12.51
N GLY A 29 1.68 -13.24 -11.54
CA GLY A 29 2.00 -14.51 -10.94
C GLY A 29 0.64 -15.00 -10.47
N ASP A 30 0.17 -16.11 -11.03
CA ASP A 30 -1.10 -16.79 -10.73
C ASP A 30 -1.23 -17.19 -9.24
N ARG A 31 -0.39 -16.64 -8.36
CA ARG A 31 -0.21 -16.95 -6.94
C ARG A 31 -0.72 -15.89 -5.99
N TRP A 32 -1.19 -14.75 -6.48
CA TRP A 32 -1.64 -13.65 -5.62
C TRP A 32 -3.15 -13.46 -5.76
N SER A 33 -3.88 -13.78 -4.69
CA SER A 33 -5.33 -13.54 -4.57
C SER A 33 -5.69 -12.08 -4.88
N GLU A 34 -6.92 -11.81 -5.32
CA GLU A 34 -7.48 -10.44 -5.34
C GLU A 34 -7.47 -9.80 -3.95
N ASP A 35 -7.50 -10.63 -2.90
CA ASP A 35 -7.45 -10.26 -1.50
C ASP A 35 -6.05 -9.84 -1.04
N CYS A 36 -5.00 -10.14 -1.82
CA CYS A 36 -3.66 -9.67 -1.49
C CYS A 36 -3.62 -8.14 -1.62
N CYS A 37 -3.31 -7.48 -0.50
CA CYS A 37 -3.18 -6.02 -0.45
C CYS A 37 -1.89 -5.55 -1.12
N PHE A 38 -0.90 -6.42 -1.38
CA PHE A 38 0.40 -6.05 -1.93
C PHE A 38 0.65 -6.61 -3.34
N ARG A 39 1.33 -5.80 -4.17
CA ARG A 39 1.86 -6.19 -5.49
C ARG A 39 3.25 -5.62 -5.70
N ILE A 40 4.09 -6.39 -6.37
CA ILE A 40 5.42 -5.96 -6.81
C ILE A 40 5.33 -5.69 -8.30
N TYR A 41 5.78 -4.52 -8.69
CA TYR A 41 5.91 -4.14 -10.09
C TYR A 41 7.35 -3.72 -10.36
N PRO A 42 7.89 -3.93 -11.57
CA PRO A 42 9.18 -3.36 -11.92
C PRO A 42 9.12 -1.83 -11.75
N GLY A 43 10.25 -1.20 -11.41
CA GLY A 43 10.39 0.25 -11.20
C GLY A 43 10.23 1.10 -12.47
N LEU A 44 9.39 0.70 -13.42
CA LEU A 44 9.18 1.38 -14.68
C LEU A 44 8.25 2.60 -14.51
N PRO A 45 8.57 3.77 -15.11
CA PRO A 45 7.71 4.95 -15.04
C PRO A 45 6.28 4.71 -15.53
N SER A 46 6.11 3.87 -16.55
CA SER A 46 4.79 3.50 -17.10
C SER A 46 3.89 2.81 -16.09
N VAL A 47 4.44 1.95 -15.23
CA VAL A 47 3.65 1.28 -14.20
C VAL A 47 3.25 2.25 -13.10
N ARG A 48 4.14 3.17 -12.73
CA ARG A 48 3.80 4.23 -11.78
C ARG A 48 2.64 5.09 -12.30
N THR A 49 2.68 5.44 -13.58
CA THR A 49 1.56 6.13 -14.25
C THR A 49 0.29 5.28 -14.21
N ALA A 50 0.37 3.99 -14.54
CA ALA A 50 -0.77 3.08 -14.49
C ALA A 50 -1.41 2.98 -13.09
N VAL A 51 -0.60 2.93 -12.02
CA VAL A 51 -1.08 2.91 -10.64
C VAL A 51 -1.80 4.21 -10.28
N ALA A 52 -1.22 5.36 -10.65
CA ALA A 52 -1.83 6.67 -10.41
C ALA A 52 -3.14 6.85 -11.20
N GLU A 53 -3.17 6.41 -12.45
CA GLU A 53 -4.38 6.43 -13.28
C GLU A 53 -5.45 5.49 -12.72
N ALA A 54 -5.09 4.27 -12.32
CA ALA A 54 -6.03 3.33 -11.71
C ALA A 54 -6.60 3.85 -10.38
N ALA A 55 -5.81 4.56 -9.58
CA ALA A 55 -6.26 5.15 -8.32
C ALA A 55 -7.26 6.30 -8.49
N THR A 56 -7.30 6.92 -9.68
CA THR A 56 -8.17 8.06 -10.00
C THR A 56 -9.23 7.75 -11.05
N ALA A 57 -9.29 6.50 -11.52
CA ALA A 57 -10.15 6.12 -12.62
C ALA A 57 -11.65 6.22 -12.25
N PRO A 58 -12.51 6.64 -13.19
CA PRO A 58 -13.95 6.72 -12.94
C PRO A 58 -14.54 5.38 -12.46
N GLY A 59 -15.31 5.42 -11.39
CA GLY A 59 -15.96 4.24 -10.80
C GLY A 59 -15.08 3.44 -9.84
N GLN A 60 -13.83 3.84 -9.61
CA GLN A 60 -13.01 3.32 -8.52
C GLN A 60 -13.33 4.03 -7.20
N PRO A 61 -13.09 3.38 -6.04
CA PRO A 61 -13.14 4.01 -4.73
C PRO A 61 -12.26 5.27 -4.65
N ALA A 62 -12.75 6.30 -3.95
CA ALA A 62 -11.95 7.46 -3.61
C ALA A 62 -10.70 7.01 -2.85
N THR A 63 -9.53 7.44 -3.32
CA THR A 63 -8.24 6.87 -2.94
C THR A 63 -7.31 7.93 -2.35
N HIS A 64 -6.70 7.61 -1.20
CA HIS A 64 -5.55 8.32 -0.67
C HIS A 64 -4.26 7.67 -1.21
N THR A 65 -3.56 8.38 -2.08
CA THR A 65 -2.30 7.91 -2.66
C THR A 65 -1.13 8.44 -1.86
N VAL A 66 -0.24 7.53 -1.44
CA VAL A 66 0.95 7.83 -0.65
C VAL A 66 2.17 7.34 -1.40
N LEU A 67 3.22 8.15 -1.46
CA LEU A 67 4.49 7.83 -2.12
C LEU A 67 5.63 7.91 -1.11
N VAL A 68 6.33 6.80 -0.91
CA VAL A 68 7.53 6.72 -0.07
C VAL A 68 8.74 6.26 -0.88
N GLN A 69 9.94 6.51 -0.34
CA GLN A 69 11.21 6.16 -0.97
C GLN A 69 11.93 5.17 -0.06
N GLY A 70 12.17 3.95 -0.52
CA GLY A 70 12.85 2.89 0.23
C GLY A 70 14.24 3.32 0.69
N ARG A 71 14.95 4.10 -0.12
CA ARG A 71 16.26 4.70 0.24
C ARG A 71 16.23 5.65 1.44
N ARG A 72 15.05 6.13 1.88
CA ARG A 72 14.86 6.97 3.07
C ARG A 72 14.36 6.18 4.28
N ALA A 73 14.29 4.86 4.16
CA ALA A 73 13.75 3.94 5.14
C ALA A 73 14.62 2.66 5.16
N ARG A 74 15.94 2.83 5.31
CA ARG A 74 16.90 1.72 5.29
C ARG A 74 17.01 1.02 6.64
N THR A 75 16.55 1.66 7.72
CA THR A 75 16.39 1.08 9.06
C THR A 75 14.95 1.21 9.56
N VAL A 76 14.55 0.45 10.58
CA VAL A 76 13.22 0.59 11.20
C VAL A 76 12.96 2.02 11.70
N ALA A 77 13.94 2.67 12.34
CA ALA A 77 13.79 4.03 12.84
C ALA A 77 13.55 5.06 11.70
N GLU A 78 14.22 4.88 10.56
CA GLU A 78 13.99 5.71 9.38
C GLU A 78 12.63 5.42 8.73
N LEU A 79 12.21 4.15 8.72
CA LEU A 79 10.90 3.74 8.23
C LEU A 79 9.79 4.36 9.06
N THR A 80 9.79 4.17 10.38
CA THR A 80 8.71 4.67 11.26
C THR A 80 8.58 6.18 11.14
N ARG A 81 9.68 6.92 11.04
CA ARG A 81 9.66 8.35 10.79
C ARG A 81 9.13 8.70 9.40
N SER A 82 9.76 8.20 8.35
CA SER A 82 9.45 8.62 6.97
C SER A 82 8.06 8.18 6.51
N TRP A 83 7.60 7.01 6.93
CA TRP A 83 6.26 6.52 6.63
C TRP A 83 5.21 7.21 7.49
N GLY A 84 5.49 7.45 8.78
CA GLY A 84 4.57 8.22 9.62
C GLY A 84 4.32 9.62 9.07
N ASP A 85 5.36 10.30 8.59
CA ASP A 85 5.22 11.59 7.92
C ASP A 85 4.39 11.48 6.62
N ALA A 86 4.67 10.47 5.79
CA ALA A 86 4.01 10.29 4.48
C ALA A 86 2.55 9.84 4.58
N LEU A 87 2.22 9.01 5.58
CA LEU A 87 0.86 8.60 5.93
C LEU A 87 0.13 9.66 6.76
N GLU A 88 0.80 10.79 7.02
CA GLU A 88 0.31 11.91 7.79
C GLU A 88 -0.21 11.50 9.17
N PHE A 89 0.54 10.68 9.89
CA PHE A 89 0.24 10.30 11.28
C PHE A 89 0.14 11.54 12.19
N PRO A 90 -0.62 11.46 13.29
CA PRO A 90 -0.89 12.60 14.14
C PRO A 90 0.37 13.17 14.80
N SER A 91 0.33 14.43 15.23
CA SER A 91 1.48 15.13 15.83
C SER A 91 2.03 14.49 17.12
N TYR A 92 1.22 13.68 17.81
CA TYR A 92 1.63 12.92 18.99
C TYR A 92 2.28 11.57 18.67
N TYR A 93 2.45 11.24 17.38
CA TYR A 93 3.05 10.00 16.93
C TYR A 93 4.49 9.84 17.43
N GLY A 94 4.75 8.74 18.15
CA GLY A 94 6.01 8.48 18.85
C GLY A 94 7.17 7.98 18.00
N GLN A 95 7.00 7.83 16.68
CA GLN A 95 8.05 7.43 15.71
C GLN A 95 8.79 6.12 16.03
N ASN A 96 8.11 5.18 16.67
CA ASN A 96 8.60 3.82 16.95
C ASN A 96 7.60 2.78 16.41
N MET A 97 7.97 1.49 16.42
CA MET A 97 7.14 0.44 15.82
C MET A 97 5.79 0.28 16.52
N ASP A 98 5.75 0.39 17.85
CA ASP A 98 4.48 0.25 18.59
C ASP A 98 3.50 1.38 18.22
N ALA A 99 4.01 2.62 18.16
CA ALA A 99 3.23 3.78 17.72
C ALA A 99 2.84 3.68 16.24
N PHE A 100 3.70 3.06 15.41
CA PHE A 100 3.42 2.84 13.99
C PHE A 100 2.25 1.87 13.83
N ASP A 101 2.28 0.76 14.56
CA ASP A 101 1.24 -0.26 14.55
C ASP A 101 -0.10 0.30 14.99
N GLU A 102 -0.12 1.10 16.06
CA GLU A 102 -1.32 1.78 16.53
C GLU A 102 -1.88 2.73 15.47
N CYS A 103 -1.05 3.66 14.97
CA CYS A 103 -1.49 4.65 13.98
C CYS A 103 -1.87 3.99 12.63
N PHE A 104 -1.21 2.92 12.23
CA PHE A 104 -1.52 2.21 10.99
C PHE A 104 -2.86 1.49 11.07
N ARG A 105 -3.17 0.84 12.20
CA ARG A 105 -4.51 0.27 12.43
C ARG A 105 -5.57 1.37 12.47
N ASP A 106 -5.33 2.46 13.19
CA ASP A 106 -6.25 3.60 13.26
C ASP A 106 -6.47 4.27 11.90
N LEU A 107 -5.46 4.29 11.03
CA LEU A 107 -5.60 4.78 9.66
C LEU A 107 -6.56 3.89 8.86
N LEU A 108 -6.43 2.57 9.01
CA LEU A 108 -7.19 1.58 8.24
C LEU A 108 -8.59 1.33 8.78
N ASP A 109 -8.87 1.56 10.06
CA ASP A 109 -10.20 1.45 10.66
C ASP A 109 -11.04 2.69 10.28
N ILE A 110 -11.93 2.52 9.31
CA ILE A 110 -12.79 3.59 8.78
C ILE A 110 -14.09 3.62 9.59
N GLU A 111 -14.20 4.58 10.52
CA GLU A 111 -15.44 4.90 11.24
C GLU A 111 -16.21 6.06 10.56
N GLU A 112 -17.28 6.54 11.20
CA GLU A 112 -17.99 7.77 10.80
C GLU A 112 -17.01 8.96 10.79
N GLY A 113 -16.56 9.35 9.60
CA GLY A 113 -15.58 10.42 9.41
C GLY A 113 -14.51 10.10 8.37
N GLY A 114 -14.39 8.85 7.93
CA GLY A 114 -13.48 8.45 6.85
C GLY A 114 -12.08 8.07 7.34
N LEU A 115 -11.14 7.92 6.40
CA LEU A 115 -9.77 7.47 6.65
C LEU A 115 -9.02 8.40 7.63
N GLY A 116 -8.43 7.83 8.68
CA GLY A 116 -7.68 8.56 9.71
C GLY A 116 -8.55 9.38 10.67
N SER A 117 -9.87 9.16 10.68
CA SER A 117 -10.81 9.79 11.63
C SER A 117 -10.50 9.45 13.10
N ARG A 118 -9.77 8.36 13.35
CA ARG A 118 -9.37 7.92 14.70
C ARG A 118 -8.17 8.68 15.29
N PHE A 119 -7.51 9.55 14.53
CA PHE A 119 -6.32 10.30 14.96
C PHE A 119 -6.57 11.42 16.01
N GLY A 120 -7.54 11.23 16.90
CA GLY A 120 -7.83 12.10 18.03
C GLY A 120 -8.70 13.32 17.69
N PHE A 121 -9.13 14.03 18.74
CA PHE A 121 -10.13 15.08 18.68
C PHE A 121 -9.67 16.29 17.84
N GLY A 122 -10.30 16.50 16.68
CA GLY A 122 -10.21 17.74 15.92
C GLY A 122 -9.72 17.60 14.47
N ARG A 123 -9.29 16.41 14.03
CA ARG A 123 -8.97 16.17 12.61
C ARG A 123 -10.14 15.46 11.93
N PRO A 124 -10.83 16.09 10.96
CA PRO A 124 -11.78 15.35 10.13
C PRO A 124 -11.01 14.28 9.35
N GLY A 125 -11.55 13.06 9.33
CA GLY A 125 -11.01 12.02 8.44
C GLY A 125 -11.21 12.39 6.97
N ARG A 126 -10.53 11.65 6.09
CA ARG A 126 -10.65 11.84 4.65
C ARG A 126 -11.80 10.99 4.13
N ASP A 127 -12.67 11.56 3.30
CA ASP A 127 -13.73 10.84 2.59
C ASP A 127 -13.15 9.98 1.45
N VAL A 128 -12.40 8.95 1.84
CA VAL A 128 -11.72 7.99 0.99
C VAL A 128 -11.82 6.62 1.65
N SER A 129 -11.94 5.58 0.84
CA SER A 129 -12.06 4.20 1.32
C SER A 129 -10.93 3.30 0.86
N ARG A 130 -9.95 3.84 0.12
CA ARG A 130 -8.75 3.13 -0.32
C ARG A 130 -7.48 3.90 0.03
N VAL A 131 -6.44 3.18 0.42
CA VAL A 131 -5.07 3.69 0.53
C VAL A 131 -4.21 2.98 -0.50
N VAL A 132 -3.57 3.73 -1.40
CA VAL A 132 -2.54 3.20 -2.31
C VAL A 132 -1.18 3.70 -1.83
N LEU A 133 -0.41 2.83 -1.17
CA LEU A 133 0.95 3.12 -0.73
C LEU A 133 1.95 2.62 -1.77
N THR A 134 2.67 3.53 -2.40
CA THR A 134 3.69 3.23 -3.41
C THR A 134 5.08 3.40 -2.82
N VAL A 135 5.89 2.33 -2.82
CA VAL A 135 7.28 2.33 -2.35
C VAL A 135 8.20 2.33 -3.56
N MET A 136 8.85 3.46 -3.81
CA MET A 136 9.94 3.56 -4.80
C MET A 136 11.25 3.03 -4.21
N ASP A 137 12.19 2.61 -5.05
CA ASP A 137 13.47 2.03 -4.60
C ASP A 137 13.24 0.92 -3.55
N ALA A 138 12.21 0.07 -3.77
CA ALA A 138 11.75 -0.89 -2.76
C ALA A 138 12.81 -1.93 -2.37
N ASP A 139 13.80 -2.18 -3.24
CA ASP A 139 14.97 -3.01 -2.96
C ASP A 139 15.93 -2.40 -1.93
N GLN A 140 15.79 -1.10 -1.61
CA GLN A 140 16.57 -0.40 -0.60
C GLN A 140 15.88 -0.36 0.78
N LEU A 141 14.59 -0.74 0.84
CA LEU A 141 13.81 -0.68 2.07
C LEU A 141 14.36 -1.67 3.11
N LEU A 142 14.66 -1.17 4.31
CA LEU A 142 15.17 -1.95 5.44
C LEU A 142 16.47 -2.73 5.16
N THR A 143 17.27 -2.28 4.19
CA THR A 143 18.53 -2.94 3.81
C THR A 143 19.62 -2.87 4.86
N ASP A 144 19.56 -1.89 5.76
CA ASP A 144 20.49 -1.74 6.88
C ASP A 144 19.91 -2.32 8.19
N ASP A 145 18.74 -2.99 8.12
CA ASP A 145 18.10 -3.65 9.25
C ASP A 145 18.18 -5.18 9.09
N SER A 146 19.04 -5.82 9.88
CA SER A 146 19.29 -7.26 9.76
C SER A 146 18.24 -8.14 10.45
N LEU A 147 17.32 -7.56 11.23
CA LEU A 147 16.35 -8.31 12.03
C LEU A 147 14.94 -8.28 11.43
N PHE A 148 14.53 -7.14 10.89
CA PHE A 148 13.17 -6.95 10.37
C PHE A 148 13.09 -7.18 8.86
N GLY A 149 13.89 -6.43 8.08
CA GLY A 149 13.96 -6.53 6.62
C GLY A 149 12.63 -6.30 5.88
N LEU A 150 12.68 -6.27 4.55
CA LEU A 150 11.48 -6.07 3.70
C LEU A 150 10.43 -7.16 3.91
N ALA A 151 10.89 -8.41 3.99
CA ALA A 151 10.08 -9.59 4.23
C ALA A 151 9.27 -9.51 5.53
N GLY A 152 9.95 -9.19 6.65
CA GLY A 152 9.30 -9.02 7.95
C GLY A 152 8.30 -7.88 7.94
N LEU A 153 8.64 -6.76 7.30
CA LEU A 153 7.69 -5.65 7.12
C LEU A 153 6.43 -6.07 6.35
N MET A 154 6.54 -6.81 5.24
CA MET A 154 5.36 -7.23 4.47
C MET A 154 4.46 -8.16 5.28
N GLY A 155 5.03 -9.16 5.97
CA GLY A 155 4.27 -10.02 6.86
C GLY A 155 3.60 -9.25 8.00
N HIS A 156 4.31 -8.26 8.54
CA HIS A 156 3.80 -7.40 9.61
C HIS A 156 2.63 -6.51 9.15
N LEU A 157 2.76 -5.81 8.02
CA LEU A 157 1.69 -4.98 7.45
C LEU A 157 0.46 -5.81 7.06
N GLN A 158 0.67 -7.00 6.49
CA GLN A 158 -0.42 -7.93 6.18
C GLN A 158 -1.17 -8.34 7.46
N ARG A 159 -0.45 -8.71 8.51
CA ARG A 159 -1.06 -9.02 9.82
C ARG A 159 -1.87 -7.86 10.37
N LEU A 160 -1.34 -6.63 10.37
CA LEU A 160 -2.08 -5.44 10.83
C LEU A 160 -3.36 -5.22 10.01
N TYR A 161 -3.28 -5.41 8.70
CA TYR A 161 -4.43 -5.29 7.81
C TYR A 161 -5.50 -6.35 8.11
N ASP A 162 -5.09 -7.61 8.28
CA ASP A 162 -6.00 -8.72 8.60
C ASP A 162 -6.66 -8.51 9.97
N GLU A 163 -5.90 -8.06 10.98
CA GLU A 163 -6.44 -7.72 12.31
C GLU A 163 -7.59 -6.70 12.22
N VAL A 164 -7.42 -5.63 11.42
CA VAL A 164 -8.47 -4.62 11.23
C VAL A 164 -9.70 -5.20 10.53
N ARG A 165 -9.50 -6.07 9.53
CA ARG A 165 -10.60 -6.72 8.79
C ARG A 165 -11.38 -7.71 9.65
N GLU A 166 -10.68 -8.50 10.46
CA GLU A 166 -11.27 -9.54 11.31
C GLU A 166 -12.09 -8.95 12.47
N ASN A 167 -11.78 -7.72 12.89
CA ASN A 167 -12.55 -7.00 13.92
C ASN A 167 -13.98 -6.63 13.48
N GLY A 168 -14.40 -6.98 12.25
CA GLY A 168 -15.79 -6.84 11.77
C GLY A 168 -16.20 -5.40 11.47
N ARG A 169 -15.24 -4.46 11.45
CA ARG A 169 -15.45 -3.04 11.15
C ARG A 169 -15.17 -2.74 9.68
N ALA A 170 -15.60 -1.57 9.23
CA ALA A 170 -15.27 -1.11 7.89
C ALA A 170 -13.76 -0.79 7.83
N SER A 171 -13.02 -1.57 7.04
CA SER A 171 -11.60 -1.35 6.81
C SER A 171 -11.36 -0.62 5.50
N ALA A 172 -10.36 0.25 5.44
CA ALA A 172 -9.83 0.78 4.19
C ALA A 172 -9.37 -0.35 3.27
N ASP A 173 -9.60 -0.21 1.97
CA ASP A 173 -8.96 -1.04 0.96
C ASP A 173 -7.48 -0.65 0.86
N LEU A 174 -6.58 -1.47 1.41
CA LEU A 174 -5.14 -1.23 1.35
C LEU A 174 -4.54 -1.82 0.07
N ARG A 175 -3.78 -1.00 -0.67
CA ARG A 175 -3.02 -1.41 -1.85
C ARG A 175 -1.57 -0.95 -1.72
N LEU A 176 -0.66 -1.89 -1.54
CA LEU A 176 0.77 -1.65 -1.46
C LEU A 176 1.43 -2.01 -2.80
N VAL A 177 2.18 -1.06 -3.36
CA VAL A 177 2.86 -1.19 -4.65
C VAL A 177 4.35 -1.03 -4.42
N LEU A 178 5.13 -2.08 -4.68
CA LEU A 178 6.59 -2.06 -4.55
C LEU A 178 7.24 -1.88 -5.91
N HIS A 179 8.07 -0.84 -6.06
CA HIS A 179 8.88 -0.56 -7.24
C HIS A 179 10.37 -0.67 -6.92
N PRO A 180 11.00 -1.84 -7.06
CA PRO A 180 12.45 -1.98 -6.94
C PRO A 180 13.16 -1.45 -8.18
N ASN A 181 14.39 -0.97 -8.00
CA ASN A 181 15.32 -0.73 -9.09
C ASN A 181 15.85 -2.05 -9.68
N HIS A 182 16.00 -3.07 -8.84
CA HIS A 182 16.47 -4.41 -9.20
C HIS A 182 15.45 -5.47 -8.76
N SER A 183 14.68 -6.01 -9.71
CA SER A 183 13.54 -6.90 -9.45
C SER A 183 13.94 -8.20 -8.71
N ASP A 184 15.13 -8.73 -8.95
CA ASP A 184 15.58 -10.03 -8.45
C ASP A 184 15.70 -10.07 -6.91
N ASN A 185 16.07 -8.95 -6.29
CA ASN A 185 16.27 -8.86 -4.84
C ASN A 185 14.94 -8.88 -4.06
N VAL A 186 13.90 -8.25 -4.61
CA VAL A 186 12.58 -8.18 -3.97
C VAL A 186 11.78 -9.46 -4.19
N LEU A 187 11.81 -10.01 -5.41
CA LEU A 187 11.10 -11.25 -5.73
C LEU A 187 11.65 -12.43 -4.92
N SER A 188 12.98 -12.57 -4.80
CA SER A 188 13.60 -13.63 -3.99
C SER A 188 13.30 -13.50 -2.48
N THR A 189 13.11 -12.27 -1.99
CA THR A 189 12.73 -12.00 -0.60
C THR A 189 11.27 -12.38 -0.34
N LEU A 190 10.37 -12.08 -1.27
CA LEU A 190 8.93 -12.28 -1.11
C LEU A 190 8.45 -13.68 -1.49
N HIS A 191 9.18 -14.41 -2.33
CA HIS A 191 8.92 -15.84 -2.60
C HIS A 191 9.02 -16.74 -1.36
N ARG A 192 9.58 -16.26 -0.24
CA ARG A 192 9.60 -17.00 1.03
C ARG A 192 8.29 -16.89 1.83
N PHE A 193 7.35 -16.06 1.38
CA PHE A 193 6.09 -15.75 2.07
C PHE A 193 4.83 -16.32 1.39
N THR A 194 4.98 -16.92 0.21
CA THR A 194 3.90 -17.61 -0.53
C THR A 194 4.19 -19.09 -0.64
#